data_AF-A0A7W2Y6Q4-F1
#
_entry.id   AF-A0A7W2Y6Q4-F1
#
_cell.length_a   1.000
_cell.length_b   1.000
_cell.length_c   1.000
_cell.angle_alpha   90.00
_cell.angle_beta   90.00
_cell.angle_gamma   90.00
#
_symmetry.space_group_name_H-M   'P 1'
#
loop_
_entity.id
_entity.type
_entity.pdbx_description
1 polymer ?
#
loop_
_entity_poly.entity_id
_entity_poly.type
_entity_poly.pdbx_seq_one_letter_code
_entity_poly.pdbx_strand_id
1 'polypeptide(L)' 'MESKKLARLNCLFEKAVENNAKLLEKRELDELYNEFINDGRDHNKSNTVVFPTGIRRTAS' A
#
# COMPACT_ATOMS: atom_id res chain seq x y z
N MET A 1 5.50 5.52 8.48
CA MET A 1 6.69 5.66 7.61
C MET A 1 7.33 7.02 7.89
N GLU A 2 8.64 7.05 8.03
CA GLU A 2 9.40 8.27 8.33
C GLU A 2 9.43 9.29 7.16
N SER A 3 9.36 10.59 7.46
CA SER A 3 9.32 11.67 6.46
C SER A 3 10.50 11.65 5.49
N LYS A 4 11.69 11.25 5.97
CA LYS A 4 12.90 11.08 5.14
C LYS A 4 12.74 9.95 4.13
N LYS A 5 12.10 8.85 4.52
CA LYS A 5 11.85 7.71 3.63
C LYS A 5 10.79 8.07 2.58
N LEU A 6 9.77 8.84 2.95
CA LEU A 6 8.77 9.33 2.00
C LEU A 6 9.37 10.26 0.94
N ALA A 7 10.24 11.20 1.35
CA ALA A 7 10.98 12.05 0.41
C ALA A 7 11.88 11.22 -0.52
N ARG A 8 12.51 10.16 0.01
CA ARG A 8 13.31 9.22 -0.77
C ARG A 8 12.48 8.45 -1.79
N LEU A 9 11.30 7.95 -1.39
CA LEU A 9 10.36 7.26 -2.26
C LEU A 9 9.94 8.16 -3.44
N ASN A 10 9.58 9.41 -3.18
CA ASN A 10 9.22 10.36 -4.25
C ASN A 10 10.38 10.60 -5.24
N CYS A 11 11.60 10.79 -4.73
CA CYS A 11 12.77 11.00 -5.58
C CYS A 11 13.09 9.77 -6.45
N LEU A 12 12.96 8.56 -5.91
CA LEU A 12 13.16 7.33 -6.67
C LEU A 12 12.02 7.10 -7.69
N PHE A 13 10.80 7.49 -7.35
CA PHE A 13 9.64 7.42 -8.24
C PHE A 13 9.83 8.32 -9.46
N GLU A 14 10.20 9.58 -9.26
CA GLU A 14 10.48 10.52 -10.35
C GLU A 14 11.56 9.97 -11.30
N LYS A 15 12.65 9.43 -10.75
CA LYS A 15 13.70 8.77 -11.54
C LYS A 15 13.22 7.54 -12.31
N ALA A 16 12.32 6.76 -11.73
CA ALA A 16 11.75 5.59 -12.38
C ALA A 16 10.80 5.99 -13.52
N VAL A 17 10.02 7.05 -13.34
CA VAL A 17 9.16 7.65 -14.39
C VAL A 17 10.00 8.21 -15.54
N GLU A 18 11.12 8.87 -15.24
CA GLU A 18 12.09 9.34 -16.25
C GLU A 18 12.86 8.21 -16.94
N ASN A 19 12.58 6.93 -16.59
CA ASN A 19 13.28 5.74 -17.11
C ASN A 19 14.79 5.73 -16.84
N ASN A 20 15.25 6.56 -15.89
CA ASN A 20 16.64 6.67 -15.45
C ASN A 20 16.95 5.85 -14.19
N ALA A 21 15.95 5.17 -13.62
CA ALA A 21 16.14 4.38 -12.40
C ALA A 21 17.02 3.15 -12.65
N LYS A 22 18.08 3.04 -11.85
CA LYS A 22 18.97 1.87 -11.84
C LYS A 22 18.24 0.65 -11.26
N LEU A 23 18.69 -0.55 -11.61
CA LEU A 23 18.15 -1.82 -11.09
C LEU A 23 18.12 -1.87 -9.54
N LEU A 24 19.15 -1.30 -8.89
CA LEU A 24 19.22 -1.21 -7.43
C LEU A 24 18.17 -0.24 -6.85
N GLU A 25 17.95 0.89 -7.53
CA GLU A 25 16.96 1.90 -7.13
C GLU A 25 15.52 1.37 -7.27
N LYS A 26 15.26 0.49 -8.25
CA LYS A 26 13.96 -0.18 -8.38
C LYS A 26 13.64 -1.10 -7.20
N ARG A 27 14.65 -1.84 -6.70
CA ARG A 27 14.48 -2.69 -5.52
C ARG A 27 14.24 -1.86 -4.25
N GLU A 28 14.98 -0.76 -4.09
CA GLU A 28 14.77 0.20 -2.99
C GLU A 28 13.37 0.82 -3.07
N LEU A 29 12.90 1.17 -4.28
CA LEU A 29 11.55 1.68 -4.52
C LEU A 29 10.47 0.68 -4.10
N ASP A 30 10.60 -0.60 -4.48
CA ASP A 30 9.66 -1.66 -4.11
C ASP A 30 9.59 -1.88 -2.58
N GLU A 31 10.74 -1.88 -1.90
CA GLU A 31 10.80 -2.00 -0.44
C GLU A 31 10.11 -0.80 0.25
N LEU A 32 10.37 0.42 -0.23
CA LEU A 32 9.75 1.64 0.31
C LEU A 32 8.24 1.69 0.03
N TYR A 33 7.78 1.22 -1.13
CA TYR A 33 6.35 1.11 -1.43
C TYR A 33 5.64 0.14 -0.50
N ASN A 34 6.25 -1.03 -0.27
CA ASN A 34 5.70 -2.01 0.67
C ASN A 34 5.62 -1.45 2.08
N GLU A 35 6.67 -0.75 2.54
CA GLU A 35 6.65 -0.09 3.86
C GLU A 35 5.53 0.96 3.94
N PHE A 36 5.36 1.80 2.91
CA PHE A 36 4.31 2.81 2.87
C PHE A 36 2.89 2.21 2.92
N ILE A 37 2.64 1.15 2.14
CA ILE A 37 1.34 0.48 2.10
C ILE A 37 1.05 -0.22 3.42
N ASN A 38 2.04 -0.90 4.00
CA ASN A 38 1.88 -1.61 5.28
C ASN A 38 1.60 -0.65 6.43
N ASP A 39 2.32 0.48 6.49
CA ASP A 39 2.10 1.54 7.48
C ASP A 39 0.68 2.12 7.43
N GLY A 40 0.12 2.27 6.22
CA GLY A 40 -1.27 2.71 6.01
C GLY A 40 -2.32 1.62 6.28
N ARG A 41 -1.96 0.33 6.18
CA ARG A 41 -2.87 -0.81 6.44
C ARG A 41 -2.96 -1.18 7.91
N ASP A 42 -1.88 -1.10 8.68
CA ASP A 42 -1.92 -1.38 10.12
C ASP A 42 -2.81 -0.41 10.91
N HIS A 43 -2.96 0.84 10.42
CA HIS A 43 -3.85 1.83 11.03
C HIS A 43 -5.34 1.60 10.73
N ASN A 44 -5.68 0.90 9.65
CA ASN A 44 -7.07 0.56 9.33
C ASN A 44 -7.31 -0.90 9.67
N LYS A 45 -7.50 -1.19 10.98
CA LYS A 45 -8.19 -2.42 11.42
C LYS A 45 -9.42 -2.55 10.52
N SER A 46 -9.48 -3.63 9.75
CA SER A 46 -10.45 -3.76 8.66
C SER A 46 -11.82 -3.30 9.14
N ASN A 47 -12.38 -2.31 8.44
CA ASN A 47 -13.82 -2.01 8.55
C ASN A 47 -14.54 -3.19 7.92
N THR A 48 -14.51 -4.32 8.60
CA THR A 48 -15.18 -5.54 8.19
C THR A 48 -16.64 -5.19 8.29
N VAL A 49 -17.26 -4.88 7.17
CA VAL A 49 -18.70 -4.67 7.09
C VAL A 49 -19.29 -6.04 7.37
N VAL A 50 -19.62 -6.29 8.64
CA VAL A 50 -20.28 -7.52 9.05
C VAL A 50 -21.68 -7.46 8.47
N PHE A 51 -21.90 -8.16 7.38
CA PHE A 51 -23.24 -8.35 6.85
C PHE A 51 -24.02 -9.16 7.90
N PRO A 52 -25.17 -8.66 8.38
CA PRO A 52 -26.00 -9.44 9.28
C PRO A 52 -26.36 -10.72 8.55
N THR A 53 -26.05 -11.87 9.13
CA THR A 53 -26.62 -13.18 8.76
C THR A 53 -28.10 -13.21 9.14
N GLY A 54 -28.88 -12.27 8.59
CA GLY A 54 -30.31 -12.19 8.74
C GLY A 54 -30.97 -13.22 7.83
N ILE A 55 -31.40 -14.33 8.43
CA ILE A 55 -32.47 -15.25 8.03
C ILE A 55 -32.59 -15.44 6.51
N ARG A 56 -32.03 -16.54 6.02
CA ARG A 56 -32.35 -17.09 4.70
C ARG A 56 -33.85 -17.36 4.63
N ARG A 57 -34.62 -16.46 4.03
CA ARG A 57 -36.01 -16.73 3.67
C ARG A 57 -35.99 -17.67 2.47
N THR A 58 -36.12 -18.96 2.73
CA THR A 58 -36.36 -19.94 1.66
C THR A 58 -37.78 -19.73 1.15
N ALA A 59 -37.94 -19.57 -0.16
CA ALA A 59 -39.25 -19.57 -0.80
C ALA A 59 -39.85 -20.97 -0.69
N SER A 60 -41.12 -21.05 -0.30
CA SER A 60 -41.99 -22.24 -0.43
C SER A 60 -43.02 -21.98 -1.50
#